data_AF-P0DPY4-F1
#
_entry.id   AF-P0DPY4-F1
#
_cell.length_a   1.000
_cell.length_b   1.000
_cell.length_c   1.000
_cell.angle_alpha   90.00
_cell.angle_beta   90.00
_cell.angle_gamma   90.00
#
_symmetry.space_group_name_H-M   'P 1'
#
loop_
_entity.id
_entity.type
_entity.pdbx_description
1 polymer ?
#
loop_
_entity_poly.entity_id
_entity_poly.type
_entity_poly.pdbx_seq_one_letter_code
_entity_poly.pdbx_strand_id
1 'polypeptide(L)'
;MNKQWLHFFSVLLLCYVIEETCSLKVEDLPLPKTYLKAVELAKKDAGKDTKLLEKGLLILKNNRRDCMTNCKLVDTCHRLSPECCPEMTPTCLKLDIVQAFLKAQGKL
;
A
#
# COMPACT_ATOMS: atom_id res chain seq x y z
N MET A 1 5.45 33.20 -21.61
CA MET A 1 5.83 32.54 -20.34
C MET A 1 7.16 33.08 -19.88
N ASN A 2 7.25 33.53 -18.63
CA ASN A 2 8.48 34.11 -18.09
C ASN A 2 9.47 32.98 -17.77
N LYS A 3 10.77 33.13 -18.07
CA LYS A 3 11.78 32.08 -17.82
C LYS A 3 11.79 31.61 -16.35
N GLN A 4 11.48 32.51 -15.42
CA GLN A 4 11.35 32.18 -13.99
C GLN A 4 10.27 31.14 -13.68
N TRP A 5 9.12 31.18 -14.37
CA TRP A 5 8.07 30.17 -14.20
C TRP A 5 8.52 28.80 -14.68
N LEU A 6 9.27 28.75 -15.79
CA LEU A 6 9.83 27.49 -16.29
C LEU A 6 10.74 26.86 -15.23
N HIS A 7 11.66 27.64 -14.65
CA HIS A 7 12.54 27.16 -13.57
C HIS A 7 11.78 26.71 -12.33
N PHE A 8 10.76 27.46 -11.90
CA PHE A 8 9.94 27.09 -10.75
C PHE A 8 9.23 25.74 -10.96
N PHE A 9 8.59 25.54 -12.12
CA PHE A 9 7.95 24.26 -12.45
C PHE A 9 8.96 23.12 -12.58
N SER A 10 10.15 23.36 -13.12
CA SER A 10 11.22 22.36 -13.16
C SER A 10 11.67 21.92 -11.77
N VAL A 11 11.83 22.87 -10.83
CA VAL A 11 12.18 22.55 -9.44
C VAL A 11 11.06 21.77 -8.76
N LEU A 12 9.80 22.18 -8.93
CA LEU A 12 8.66 21.43 -8.37
C LEU A 12 8.58 20.00 -8.92
N LEU A 13 8.78 19.81 -10.23
CA LEU A 13 8.78 18.50 -10.85
C LEU A 13 9.91 17.63 -10.30
N LEU A 14 11.11 18.18 -10.13
CA LEU A 14 12.25 17.46 -9.55
C LEU A 14 11.97 17.05 -8.10
N CYS A 15 11.44 17.95 -7.27
CA CYS A 15 11.06 17.63 -5.90
C CYS A 15 10.00 16.51 -5.87
N TYR A 16 8.99 16.57 -6.73
CA TYR A 16 7.96 15.54 -6.85
C TYR A 16 8.54 14.18 -7.26
N VAL A 17 9.44 14.15 -8.24
CA VAL A 17 10.11 12.91 -8.65
C VAL A 17 10.99 12.35 -7.52
N ILE A 18 11.70 13.20 -6.79
CA ILE A 18 12.51 12.78 -5.64
C ILE A 18 11.62 12.18 -4.55
N GLU A 19 10.50 12.83 -4.21
CA GLU A 19 9.55 12.33 -3.22
C GLU A 19 8.96 10.97 -3.63
N GLU A 20 8.53 10.82 -4.88
CA GLU A 20 7.99 9.57 -5.43
C GLU A 20 9.00 8.44 -5.54
N THR A 21 10.28 8.74 -5.74
CA THR A 21 11.35 7.74 -5.87
C THR A 21 11.95 7.33 -4.53
N CYS A 22 11.84 8.19 -3.51
CA CYS A 22 12.38 7.92 -2.18
C CYS A 22 11.34 7.37 -1.19
N SER A 23 10.05 7.39 -1.54
CA SER A 23 8.99 6.88 -0.69
C SER A 23 8.89 5.34 -0.76
N LEU A 24 8.75 4.69 0.40
CA LEU A 24 8.57 3.24 0.46
C LEU A 24 7.12 2.89 0.10
N LYS A 25 6.91 2.11 -0.95
CA LYS A 25 5.57 1.70 -1.38
C LYS A 25 5.21 0.33 -0.84
N VAL A 26 3.91 0.06 -0.78
CA VAL A 26 3.38 -1.24 -0.35
C VAL A 26 3.90 -2.38 -1.22
N GLU A 27 4.00 -2.15 -2.52
CA GLU A 27 4.51 -3.09 -3.52
C GLU A 27 5.99 -3.45 -3.33
N ASP A 28 6.76 -2.59 -2.68
CA ASP A 28 8.19 -2.82 -2.42
C ASP A 28 8.42 -3.69 -1.18
N LEU A 29 7.37 -3.91 -0.37
CA LEU A 29 7.46 -4.78 0.79
C LEU A 29 7.40 -6.26 0.40
N PRO A 30 8.20 -7.12 1.05
CA PRO A 30 8.06 -8.55 0.89
C PRO A 30 6.66 -9.00 1.34
N LEU A 31 6.01 -9.84 0.52
CA LEU A 31 4.70 -10.38 0.87
C LEU A 31 4.79 -11.28 2.10
N PRO A 32 3.97 -11.06 3.15
CA PRO A 32 4.03 -11.87 4.35
C PRO A 32 3.50 -13.28 4.06
N LYS A 33 4.02 -14.29 4.78
CA LYS A 33 3.60 -15.70 4.61
C LYS A 33 2.09 -15.90 4.81
N THR A 34 1.47 -15.11 5.69
CA THR A 34 0.02 -15.12 5.94
C THR A 34 -0.77 -14.63 4.73
N TYR A 35 -0.28 -13.63 4.00
CA TYR A 35 -0.88 -13.18 2.74
C TYR A 35 -0.75 -14.25 1.65
N LEU A 36 0.42 -14.87 1.51
CA LEU A 36 0.62 -15.95 0.53
C LEU A 36 -0.31 -17.14 0.79
N LYS A 37 -0.59 -17.47 2.06
CA LYS A 37 -1.61 -18.49 2.40
C LYS A 37 -3.02 -18.10 1.95
N ALA A 38 -3.39 -16.82 2.06
CA ALA A 38 -4.68 -16.32 1.57
C ALA A 38 -4.76 -16.39 0.04
N VAL A 39 -3.65 -16.11 -0.66
CA VAL A 39 -3.54 -16.28 -2.12
C VAL A 39 -3.74 -17.75 -2.53
N GLU A 40 -3.11 -18.69 -1.83
CA GLU A 40 -3.29 -20.12 -2.12
C GLU A 40 -4.72 -20.59 -1.84
N LEU A 41 -5.37 -20.07 -0.80
CA LEU A 41 -6.78 -20.35 -0.54
C LEU A 41 -7.67 -19.81 -1.68
N ALA A 42 -7.45 -18.56 -2.12
CA ALA A 42 -8.18 -17.98 -3.24
C ALA A 42 -8.00 -18.77 -4.54
N LYS A 43 -6.79 -19.30 -4.81
CA LYS A 43 -6.54 -20.22 -5.93
C LYS A 43 -7.34 -21.50 -5.82
N LYS A 44 -7.39 -22.10 -4.62
CA LYS A 44 -8.16 -23.32 -4.38
C LYS A 44 -9.66 -23.08 -4.56
N ASP A 45 -10.18 -21.98 -4.04
CA ASP A 45 -11.60 -21.62 -4.11
C ASP A 45 -12.05 -21.28 -5.54
N ALA A 46 -11.18 -20.64 -6.33
CA ALA A 46 -11.44 -20.37 -7.73
C ALA A 46 -11.40 -21.62 -8.63
N GLY A 47 -10.64 -22.64 -8.23
CA GLY A 47 -10.47 -23.87 -9.01
C GLY A 47 -9.87 -23.58 -10.40
N LYS A 48 -10.66 -23.83 -11.46
CA LYS A 48 -10.27 -23.55 -12.86
C LYS A 48 -10.83 -22.22 -13.39
N ASP A 49 -11.63 -21.49 -12.62
CA ASP A 49 -12.20 -20.21 -13.04
C ASP A 49 -11.16 -19.09 -12.88
N THR A 50 -10.53 -18.70 -14.00
CA THR A 50 -9.51 -17.66 -14.03
C THR A 50 -10.06 -16.28 -13.67
N LYS A 51 -11.31 -15.97 -14.03
CA LYS A 51 -11.92 -14.67 -13.71
C LYS A 51 -12.21 -14.55 -12.22
N LEU A 52 -12.66 -15.65 -11.60
CA LEU A 52 -12.87 -15.68 -10.16
C LEU A 52 -11.53 -15.54 -9.41
N LEU A 53 -10.48 -16.21 -9.89
CA LEU A 53 -9.13 -16.07 -9.34
C LEU A 53 -8.62 -14.63 -9.43
N GLU A 54 -8.68 -14.00 -10.61
CA GLU A 54 -8.25 -12.61 -10.81
C GLU A 54 -8.95 -11.65 -9.86
N LYS A 55 -10.28 -11.79 -9.70
CA LYS A 55 -11.07 -11.00 -8.75
C LYS A 55 -10.63 -11.25 -7.31
N GLY A 56 -10.43 -12.51 -6.92
CA GLY A 56 -9.98 -12.87 -5.58
C GLY A 56 -8.61 -12.28 -5.23
N LEU A 57 -7.65 -12.37 -6.16
CA LEU A 57 -6.32 -11.78 -5.98
C LEU A 57 -6.35 -10.25 -5.92
N LEU A 58 -7.19 -9.62 -6.74
CA LEU A 58 -7.40 -8.17 -6.70
C LEU A 58 -7.97 -7.73 -5.35
N ILE A 59 -8.98 -8.43 -4.83
CA ILE A 59 -9.55 -8.16 -3.49
C ILE A 59 -8.47 -8.30 -2.41
N LEU A 60 -7.66 -9.36 -2.44
CA LEU A 60 -6.57 -9.54 -1.48
C LEU A 60 -5.55 -8.40 -1.56
N LYS A 61 -5.15 -8.00 -2.78
CA LYS A 61 -4.21 -6.89 -2.99
C LYS A 61 -4.75 -5.57 -2.44
N ASN A 62 -6.01 -5.25 -2.75
CA ASN A 62 -6.65 -4.02 -2.27
C ASN A 62 -6.80 -4.03 -0.75
N ASN A 63 -7.30 -5.12 -0.18
CA ASN A 63 -7.42 -5.25 1.27
C ASN A 63 -6.06 -5.13 1.97
N ARG A 64 -4.97 -5.72 1.42
CA ARG A 64 -3.63 -5.54 1.99
C ARG A 64 -3.24 -4.05 2.03
N ARG A 65 -3.41 -3.33 0.94
CA ARG A 65 -3.12 -1.88 0.88
C ARG A 65 -3.97 -1.11 1.90
N ASP A 66 -5.28 -1.33 1.89
CA ASP A 66 -6.22 -0.54 2.70
C ASP A 66 -6.14 -0.88 4.20
N CYS A 67 -5.80 -2.12 4.55
CA CYS A 67 -5.57 -2.52 5.94
C CYS A 67 -4.40 -1.77 6.58
N MET A 68 -3.43 -1.25 5.80
CA MET A 68 -2.28 -0.52 6.36
C MET A 68 -2.64 0.81 7.00
N THR A 69 -3.72 1.44 6.55
CA THR A 69 -4.26 2.68 7.15
C THR A 69 -5.53 2.43 7.96
N ASN A 70 -6.22 1.30 7.74
CA ASN A 70 -7.41 0.92 8.47
C ASN A 70 -7.42 -0.57 8.86
N CYS A 71 -6.86 -0.90 10.02
CA CYS A 71 -6.84 -2.28 10.54
C CYS A 71 -8.21 -2.89 10.84
N LYS A 72 -9.30 -2.09 10.85
CA LYS A 72 -10.66 -2.55 11.11
C LYS A 72 -11.46 -2.80 9.83
N LEU A 73 -10.85 -2.67 8.66
CA LEU A 73 -11.53 -2.83 7.37
C LEU A 73 -12.12 -4.23 7.19
N VAL A 74 -11.32 -5.25 7.49
CA VAL A 74 -11.75 -6.67 7.52
C VAL A 74 -11.11 -7.37 8.72
N ASP A 75 -11.79 -8.38 9.27
CA ASP A 75 -11.33 -9.11 10.47
C ASP A 75 -9.94 -9.74 10.31
N THR A 76 -9.53 -9.97 9.06
CA THR A 76 -8.25 -10.61 8.71
C THR A 76 -7.14 -9.62 8.36
N CYS A 77 -7.32 -8.31 8.59
CA CYS A 77 -6.29 -7.29 8.27
C CYS A 77 -4.92 -7.60 8.88
N HIS A 78 -4.87 -8.10 10.13
CA HIS A 78 -3.63 -8.55 10.80
C HIS A 78 -2.88 -9.67 10.06
N ARG A 79 -3.56 -10.43 9.18
CA ARG A 79 -2.95 -11.46 8.34
C ARG A 79 -2.49 -10.90 6.99
N LEU A 80 -3.19 -9.91 6.47
CA LEU A 80 -2.87 -9.31 5.17
C LEU A 80 -1.74 -8.29 5.28
N SER A 81 -1.69 -7.55 6.39
CA SER A 81 -0.76 -6.43 6.63
C SER A 81 -0.22 -6.45 8.08
N PRO A 82 0.45 -7.54 8.50
CA PRO A 82 1.01 -7.69 9.85
C PRO A 82 2.01 -6.59 10.24
N GLU A 83 2.60 -5.89 9.27
CA GLU A 83 3.47 -4.75 9.51
C GLU A 83 2.71 -3.54 10.08
N CYS A 84 1.42 -3.41 9.81
CA CYS A 84 0.60 -2.27 10.25
C CYS A 84 -0.51 -2.66 11.24
N CYS A 85 -0.85 -3.95 11.33
CA CYS A 85 -1.96 -4.45 12.12
C CYS A 85 -1.54 -5.66 13.00
N PRO A 86 -1.91 -5.69 14.29
CA PRO A 86 -2.79 -4.73 14.97
C PRO A 86 -2.11 -3.40 15.33
N GLU A 87 -0.78 -3.37 15.32
CA GLU A 87 0.03 -2.21 15.67
C GLU A 87 0.91 -1.78 14.50
N MET A 88 1.16 -0.48 14.41
CA MET A 88 2.04 0.09 13.39
C MET A 88 3.51 -0.16 13.75
N THR A 89 4.17 -1.02 13.00
CA THR A 89 5.62 -1.23 13.13
C THR A 89 6.40 -0.06 12.54
N PRO A 90 7.71 0.09 12.85
CA PRO A 90 8.56 1.10 12.21
C PRO A 90 8.59 1.01 10.69
N THR A 91 8.43 -0.19 10.11
CA THR A 91 8.33 -0.36 8.65
C THR A 91 7.04 0.24 8.11
N CYS A 92 5.91 0.01 8.80
CA CYS A 92 4.62 0.59 8.43
C CYS A 92 4.65 2.12 8.41
N LEU A 93 5.28 2.75 9.41
CA LEU A 93 5.40 4.21 9.52
C LEU A 93 6.25 4.85 8.42
N LYS A 94 7.02 4.04 7.67
CA LYS A 94 7.82 4.51 6.52
C LYS A 94 7.04 4.46 5.21
N LEU A 95 5.89 3.79 5.17
CA LEU A 95 5.09 3.68 3.95
C LEU A 95 4.45 5.01 3.57
N ASP A 96 4.53 5.34 2.29
CA ASP A 96 3.97 6.56 1.70
C ASP A 96 2.48 6.76 2.07
N ILE A 97 1.66 5.73 1.90
CA ILE A 97 0.23 5.75 2.20
C ILE A 97 -0.06 5.95 3.68
N VAL A 98 0.80 5.44 4.57
CA VAL A 98 0.63 5.58 6.02
C VAL A 98 1.05 6.97 6.46
N GLN A 99 2.15 7.50 5.93
CA GLN A 99 2.57 8.87 6.19
C GLN A 99 1.54 9.89 5.70
N ALA A 100 1.02 9.71 4.48
CA ALA A 100 -0.05 10.55 3.94
C ALA A 100 -1.31 10.48 4.82
N PHE A 101 -1.70 9.28 5.26
CA PHE A 101 -2.83 9.09 6.16
C PHE A 101 -2.63 9.75 7.53
N LEU A 102 -1.46 9.60 8.15
CA LEU A 102 -1.15 10.21 9.44
C LEU A 102 -1.11 11.73 9.37
N LYS A 103 -0.52 12.28 8.30
CA LYS A 103 -0.51 13.72 8.01
C LYS A 103 -1.92 14.27 7.82
N ALA A 104 -2.79 13.55 7.08
CA ALA A 104 -4.19 13.92 6.92
C ALA A 104 -4.99 13.89 8.24
N GLN A 105 -4.55 13.08 9.22
CA GLN A 105 -5.12 13.04 10.57
C GLN A 105 -4.49 14.05 11.55
N GLY A 106 -3.53 14.87 11.13
CA GLY A 106 -2.81 15.77 12.02
C GLY A 106 -1.94 15.04 13.06
N LYS A 107 -1.52 13.81 12.76
CA LYS A 107 -0.64 13.00 13.61
C LYS A 107 0.83 13.04 13.17
N LEU A 108 1.12 13.79 12.11
CA LEU A 108 2.45 14.04 11.56
C LEU A 108 2.54 15.46 11.01
#